data_AF-A0A1E3LX85-F1
#
_entry.id   AF-A0A1E3LX85-F1
#
_cell.length_a   1.000
_cell.length_b   1.000
_cell.length_c   1.000
_cell.angle_alpha   90.00
_cell.angle_beta   90.00
_cell.angle_gamma   90.00
#
_symmetry.space_group_name_H-M   'P 1'
#
loop_
_entity.id
_entity.type
_entity.pdbx_description
1 polymer ?
#
loop_
_entity_poly.entity_id
_entity_poly.type
_entity_poly.pdbx_seq_one_letter_code
_entity_poly.pdbx_strand_id
1 'polypeptide(L)'
;MPRVEINFDGLIGPSHNYAGLSPGNLAATRNSGAVSAPRAAALQGIAKMRANLALGLTQGILLPHPRPDHRWLDSLATSYADAPPHLQAQALSASAMWAANAATVSPAPDTVDGRCHLTVANLVTMPHRSHEWPHTLAQLKLAFAHDAFRVHGPVPAPFGDEGAANHMRLAPDHGAPGVEIFVYGVSGGPFPARQHRQASETVARRHGLDPARTLFVQQSEGAIAAGAFHNDVVAVANGCILFAHEQAFADKDRFYAELRQAMPQVEIVEVPAAQVSLADAIRSYLFNAQLVTLPTGESALILPTEARETPAVWRWLESHVAGNGPIRKLELVDVRESMANGGGPACLRLRVVADPATIDPRFLVDATRLDRIASIVTEYWPERIAQTDIADAALLGRIGLARAALLEALELVELIDR
;
A
#
# COMPACT_ATOMS: atom_id res chain seq x y z
N MET A 1 6.96 -26.41 -0.51
CA MET A 1 5.68 -25.69 -0.41
C MET A 1 5.63 -24.69 -1.55
N PRO A 2 4.53 -24.65 -2.33
CA PRO A 2 4.38 -23.66 -3.40
C PRO A 2 4.39 -22.25 -2.78
N ARG A 3 5.15 -21.33 -3.37
CA ARG A 3 5.18 -19.92 -2.97
C ARG A 3 4.51 -19.10 -4.05
N VAL A 4 3.48 -18.36 -3.69
CA VAL A 4 2.75 -17.45 -4.58
C VAL A 4 2.76 -16.06 -3.98
N GLU A 5 2.64 -15.04 -4.83
CA GLU A 5 2.32 -13.70 -4.34
C GLU A 5 0.86 -13.66 -3.90
N ILE A 6 0.66 -13.25 -2.64
CA ILE A 6 -0.65 -13.04 -2.03
C ILE A 6 -0.80 -11.54 -1.80
N ASN A 7 -1.88 -10.97 -2.30
CA ASN A 7 -2.18 -9.55 -2.19
C ASN A 7 -3.10 -9.33 -0.99
N PHE A 8 -2.55 -8.79 0.10
CA PHE A 8 -3.31 -8.41 1.29
C PHE A 8 -3.81 -6.98 1.16
N ASP A 9 -5.09 -6.85 0.83
CA ASP A 9 -5.75 -5.56 0.63
C ASP A 9 -6.26 -4.97 1.95
N GLY A 10 -6.02 -3.69 2.19
CA GLY A 10 -6.59 -2.96 3.32
C GLY A 10 -8.05 -2.60 3.04
N LEU A 11 -8.97 -3.11 3.85
CA LEU A 11 -10.38 -2.70 3.77
C LEU A 11 -10.51 -1.24 4.19
N ILE A 12 -11.20 -0.44 3.38
CA ILE A 12 -11.45 0.96 3.68
C ILE A 12 -12.34 1.06 4.93
N GLY A 13 -11.86 1.78 5.93
CA GLY A 13 -12.53 1.90 7.22
C GLY A 13 -13.82 2.72 7.19
N PRO A 14 -14.72 2.52 8.18
CA PRO A 14 -15.99 3.24 8.24
C PRO A 14 -15.81 4.73 8.55
N SER A 15 -14.60 5.15 8.95
CA SER A 15 -14.24 6.53 9.23
C SER A 15 -13.62 7.29 8.04
N HIS A 16 -13.60 6.70 6.83
CA HIS A 16 -13.00 7.32 5.63
C HIS A 16 -13.52 8.75 5.40
N ASN A 17 -12.61 9.71 5.33
CA ASN A 17 -12.95 11.13 5.17
C ASN A 17 -11.84 11.89 4.45
N TYR A 18 -12.17 13.09 3.96
CA TYR A 18 -11.25 13.95 3.22
C TYR A 18 -10.78 15.13 4.09
N ALA A 19 -9.87 14.88 5.03
CA ALA A 19 -9.34 15.89 5.95
C ALA A 19 -8.05 16.59 5.49
N GLY A 20 -7.48 16.24 4.33
CA GLY A 20 -6.31 16.96 3.77
C GLY A 20 -5.02 16.85 4.61
N LEU A 21 -4.82 15.73 5.31
CA LEU A 21 -3.80 15.60 6.38
C LEU A 21 -2.36 15.32 5.89
N SER A 22 -2.12 15.26 4.59
CA SER A 22 -0.85 14.79 4.00
C SER A 22 -0.22 15.82 3.07
N PRO A 23 0.60 16.77 3.56
CA PRO A 23 1.41 17.62 2.72
C PRO A 23 2.26 16.80 1.72
N GLY A 24 2.32 17.25 0.46
CA GLY A 24 2.95 16.53 -0.66
C GLY A 24 2.07 15.49 -1.35
N ASN A 25 0.93 15.11 -0.76
CA ASN A 25 -0.12 14.36 -1.47
C ASN A 25 -1.13 15.35 -2.07
N LEU A 26 -0.98 15.58 -3.38
CA LEU A 26 -1.79 16.56 -4.12
C LEU A 26 -3.28 16.18 -4.14
N ALA A 27 -3.61 14.88 -4.17
CA ALA A 27 -5.00 14.42 -4.16
C ALA A 27 -5.68 14.72 -2.82
N ALA A 28 -5.05 14.34 -1.71
CA ALA A 28 -5.56 14.64 -0.36
C ALA A 28 -5.73 16.16 -0.14
N THR A 29 -4.79 16.96 -0.63
CA THR A 29 -4.86 18.43 -0.54
C THR A 29 -6.04 18.98 -1.34
N ARG A 30 -6.22 18.52 -2.59
CA ARG A 30 -7.28 18.98 -3.49
C ARG A 30 -8.69 18.65 -3.01
N ASN A 31 -8.87 17.48 -2.38
CA ASN A 31 -10.18 17.02 -1.91
C ASN A 31 -10.47 17.38 -0.45
N SER A 32 -9.56 18.11 0.21
CA SER A 32 -9.75 18.54 1.61
C SER A 32 -11.08 19.26 1.81
N GLY A 33 -11.86 18.80 2.79
CA GLY A 33 -13.18 19.35 3.14
C GLY A 33 -14.34 18.84 2.29
N ALA A 34 -14.08 18.01 1.26
CA ALA A 34 -15.14 17.36 0.50
C ALA A 34 -15.88 16.32 1.36
N VAL A 35 -17.11 15.98 0.94
CA VAL A 35 -17.89 14.91 1.57
C VAL A 35 -17.40 13.57 1.03
N SER A 36 -16.97 12.67 1.92
CA SER A 36 -16.58 11.30 1.55
C SER A 36 -17.77 10.35 1.51
N ALA A 37 -17.59 9.20 0.85
CA ALA A 37 -18.55 8.11 0.84
C ALA A 37 -17.92 6.80 1.36
N PRO A 38 -17.78 6.61 2.70
CA PRO A 38 -17.08 5.45 3.28
C PRO A 38 -17.61 4.10 2.79
N ARG A 39 -18.94 3.93 2.74
CA ARG A 39 -19.56 2.70 2.24
C ARG A 39 -19.17 2.42 0.79
N ALA A 40 -19.26 3.42 -0.08
CA ALA A 40 -18.89 3.26 -1.50
C ALA A 40 -17.39 2.94 -1.63
N ALA A 41 -16.53 3.62 -0.86
CA ALA A 41 -15.09 3.39 -0.85
C ALA A 41 -14.73 1.94 -0.46
N ALA A 42 -15.36 1.40 0.58
CA ALA A 42 -15.17 0.01 1.00
C ALA A 42 -15.67 -0.99 -0.05
N LEU A 43 -16.83 -0.74 -0.67
CA LEU A 43 -17.36 -1.59 -1.74
C LEU A 43 -16.49 -1.55 -3.01
N GLN A 44 -15.88 -0.41 -3.35
CA GLN A 44 -14.90 -0.28 -4.43
C GLN A 44 -13.65 -1.15 -4.15
N GLY A 45 -13.12 -1.11 -2.93
CA GLY A 45 -12.01 -1.98 -2.52
C GLY A 45 -12.37 -3.47 -2.61
N ILE A 46 -13.58 -3.86 -2.20
CA ILE A 46 -14.08 -5.24 -2.32
C ILE A 46 -14.23 -5.65 -3.79
N ALA A 47 -14.76 -4.78 -4.65
CA ALA A 47 -14.86 -5.04 -6.08
C ALA A 47 -13.48 -5.26 -6.71
N LYS A 48 -12.46 -4.50 -6.30
CA LYS A 48 -11.07 -4.74 -6.72
C LYS A 48 -10.56 -6.12 -6.30
N MET A 49 -10.78 -6.52 -5.05
CA MET A 49 -10.41 -7.86 -4.58
C MET A 49 -11.11 -8.97 -5.39
N ARG A 50 -12.40 -8.79 -5.72
CA ARG A 50 -13.13 -9.72 -6.59
C ARG A 50 -12.54 -9.79 -8.01
N ALA A 51 -12.16 -8.66 -8.59
CA ALA A 51 -11.50 -8.62 -9.90
C ALA A 51 -10.18 -9.41 -9.87
N ASN A 52 -9.38 -9.26 -8.81
CA ASN A 52 -8.15 -10.03 -8.65
C ASN A 52 -8.40 -11.54 -8.50
N LEU A 53 -9.41 -11.95 -7.73
CA LEU A 53 -9.82 -13.36 -7.63
C LEU A 53 -10.28 -13.90 -8.99
N ALA A 54 -11.02 -13.12 -9.77
CA ALA A 54 -11.45 -13.51 -11.12
C ALA A 54 -10.28 -13.67 -12.10
N LEU A 55 -9.16 -12.99 -11.85
CA LEU A 55 -7.89 -13.18 -12.57
C LEU A 55 -7.08 -14.39 -12.05
N GLY A 56 -7.57 -15.10 -11.04
CA GLY A 56 -6.90 -16.25 -10.41
C GLY A 56 -5.77 -15.87 -9.45
N LEU A 57 -5.72 -14.61 -9.00
CA LEU A 57 -4.75 -14.14 -8.02
C LEU A 57 -5.19 -14.52 -6.60
N THR A 58 -4.22 -14.80 -5.72
CA THR A 58 -4.54 -15.08 -4.31
C THR A 58 -4.70 -13.77 -3.55
N GLN A 59 -5.80 -13.62 -2.82
CA GLN A 59 -6.14 -12.41 -2.07
C GLN A 59 -6.22 -12.68 -0.57
N GLY A 60 -5.68 -11.74 0.20
CA GLY A 60 -5.91 -11.60 1.63
C GLY A 60 -6.47 -10.22 1.96
N ILE A 61 -6.77 -10.00 3.23
CA ILE A 61 -7.37 -8.74 3.71
C ILE A 61 -6.70 -8.30 5.02
N LEU A 62 -6.46 -6.99 5.16
CA LEU A 62 -6.16 -6.33 6.44
C LEU A 62 -7.35 -5.44 6.82
N LEU A 63 -7.63 -5.35 8.12
CA LEU A 63 -8.86 -4.77 8.64
C LEU A 63 -8.66 -3.33 9.11
N PRO A 64 -9.74 -2.52 9.12
CA PRO A 64 -9.68 -1.16 9.62
C PRO A 64 -9.26 -1.10 11.09
N HIS A 65 -8.49 -0.06 11.42
CA HIS A 65 -8.06 0.22 12.79
C HIS A 65 -9.20 0.83 13.63
N PRO A 66 -9.14 0.77 14.98
CA PRO A 66 -10.09 1.49 15.81
C PRO A 66 -9.92 3.00 15.58
N ARG A 67 -11.03 3.68 15.32
CA ARG A 67 -11.10 5.12 15.06
C ARG A 67 -12.29 5.70 15.82
N PRO A 68 -12.13 6.83 16.54
CA PRO A 68 -10.89 7.56 16.77
C PRO A 68 -9.83 6.74 17.53
N ASP A 69 -8.54 7.00 17.30
CA ASP A 69 -7.48 6.43 18.13
C ASP A 69 -7.39 7.17 19.47
N HIS A 70 -8.17 6.70 20.45
CA HIS A 70 -8.19 7.25 21.80
C HIS A 70 -6.85 7.11 22.52
N ARG A 71 -6.13 6.01 22.33
CA ARG A 71 -4.82 5.80 22.96
C ARG A 71 -3.79 6.81 22.47
N TRP A 72 -3.81 7.14 21.17
CA TRP A 72 -2.94 8.17 20.64
C TRP A 72 -3.27 9.55 21.21
N LEU A 73 -4.56 9.90 21.32
CA LEU A 73 -4.98 11.15 21.96
C LEU A 73 -4.59 11.21 23.44
N ASP A 74 -4.72 10.11 24.18
CA ASP A 74 -4.28 10.00 25.57
C ASP A 74 -2.76 10.24 25.70
N SER A 75 -1.97 9.77 24.73
CA SER A 75 -0.52 10.02 24.69
C SER A 75 -0.17 11.51 24.47
N LEU A 76 -1.12 12.29 23.93
CA LEU A 76 -1.05 13.74 23.79
C LEU A 76 -1.74 14.48 24.95
N ALA A 77 -2.13 13.76 26.01
CA ALA A 77 -2.85 14.28 27.17
C ALA A 77 -4.16 15.00 26.82
N THR A 78 -4.91 14.50 25.83
CA THR A 78 -6.24 15.03 25.45
C THR A 78 -7.25 13.92 25.21
N SER A 79 -8.54 14.22 25.38
CA SER A 79 -9.63 13.37 24.92
C SER A 79 -10.04 13.74 23.49
N TYR A 80 -10.88 12.93 22.83
CA TYR A 80 -11.45 13.29 21.53
C TYR A 80 -12.36 14.53 21.62
N ALA A 81 -13.13 14.65 22.70
CA ALA A 81 -14.06 15.77 22.90
C ALA A 81 -13.33 17.10 23.14
N ASP A 82 -12.18 17.06 23.82
CA ASP A 82 -11.37 18.24 24.14
C ASP A 82 -10.32 18.56 23.06
N ALA A 83 -10.06 17.62 22.14
CA ALA A 83 -9.08 17.78 21.09
C ALA A 83 -9.51 18.87 20.09
N PRO A 84 -8.60 19.74 19.64
CA PRO A 84 -8.89 20.67 18.56
C PRO A 84 -9.21 19.92 17.25
N PRO A 85 -9.97 20.52 16.31
CA PRO A 85 -10.47 19.84 15.11
C PRO A 85 -9.40 19.12 14.28
N HIS A 86 -8.18 19.68 14.22
CA HIS A 86 -7.09 19.05 13.47
C HIS A 86 -6.60 17.74 14.12
N LEU A 87 -6.60 17.62 15.45
CA LEU A 87 -6.26 16.37 16.14
C LEU A 87 -7.40 15.36 16.05
N GLN A 88 -8.66 15.80 16.09
CA GLN A 88 -9.82 14.93 15.84
C GLN A 88 -9.72 14.28 14.45
N ALA A 89 -9.44 15.08 13.42
CA ALA A 89 -9.24 14.57 12.06
C ALA A 89 -8.05 13.57 11.97
N GLN A 90 -6.93 13.86 12.65
CA GLN A 90 -5.77 12.96 12.68
C GLN A 90 -6.06 11.64 13.40
N ALA A 91 -6.84 11.66 14.48
CA ALA A 91 -7.25 10.45 15.21
C ALA A 91 -8.29 9.62 14.46
N LEU A 92 -9.09 10.24 13.58
CA LEU A 92 -10.20 9.60 12.87
C LEU A 92 -9.83 9.05 11.47
N SER A 93 -8.66 9.41 10.92
CA SER A 93 -8.22 9.02 9.58
C SER A 93 -8.31 7.50 9.31
N ALA A 94 -8.88 7.11 8.17
CA ALA A 94 -8.93 5.73 7.69
C ALA A 94 -7.68 5.28 6.90
N SER A 95 -6.56 5.99 7.03
CA SER A 95 -5.33 5.80 6.24
C SER A 95 -4.70 4.40 6.31
N ALA A 96 -5.05 3.61 7.33
CA ALA A 96 -4.63 2.21 7.45
C ALA A 96 -5.12 1.31 6.29
N MET A 97 -6.09 1.77 5.50
CA MET A 97 -6.52 1.10 4.26
C MET A 97 -5.39 0.96 3.22
N TRP A 98 -4.37 1.83 3.29
CA TRP A 98 -3.21 1.74 2.40
C TRP A 98 -2.21 0.71 2.91
N ALA A 99 -2.54 -0.56 2.70
CA ALA A 99 -1.76 -1.70 3.15
C ALA A 99 -0.33 -1.75 2.57
N ALA A 100 -0.05 -1.08 1.45
CA ALA A 100 1.31 -0.94 0.94
C ALA A 100 2.26 -0.31 1.97
N ASN A 101 1.75 0.50 2.89
CA ASN A 101 2.54 1.11 3.96
C ASN A 101 2.49 0.34 5.29
N ALA A 102 1.77 -0.78 5.37
CA ALA A 102 1.60 -1.52 6.63
C ALA A 102 2.93 -2.08 7.13
N ALA A 103 3.72 -2.66 6.23
CA ALA A 103 5.01 -3.28 6.52
C ALA A 103 5.88 -3.37 5.28
N THR A 104 7.16 -3.65 5.49
CA THR A 104 8.06 -4.18 4.46
C THR A 104 8.16 -5.69 4.61
N VAL A 105 8.13 -6.42 3.49
CA VAL A 105 8.08 -7.89 3.45
C VAL A 105 9.27 -8.41 2.65
N SER A 106 10.02 -9.35 3.25
CA SER A 106 11.08 -10.09 2.57
C SER A 106 10.76 -11.58 2.58
N PRO A 107 10.52 -12.20 1.42
CA PRO A 107 10.19 -13.62 1.30
C PRO A 107 11.30 -14.54 1.80
N ALA A 108 10.90 -15.75 2.23
CA ALA A 108 11.81 -16.78 2.72
C ALA A 108 13.06 -17.09 1.85
N PRO A 109 12.99 -17.08 0.50
CA PRO A 109 14.17 -17.28 -0.35
C PRO A 109 15.26 -16.20 -0.22
N ASP A 110 14.94 -15.04 0.36
CA ASP A 110 15.85 -13.87 0.39
C ASP A 110 16.46 -13.65 1.77
N THR A 111 15.97 -14.36 2.79
CA THR A 111 16.38 -14.20 4.19
C THR A 111 17.32 -15.33 4.61
N VAL A 112 18.30 -15.00 5.45
CA VAL A 112 19.33 -15.95 5.91
C VAL A 112 18.77 -17.16 6.67
N ASP A 113 17.63 -17.02 7.35
CA ASP A 113 17.03 -18.09 8.16
C ASP A 113 15.90 -18.85 7.44
N GLY A 114 15.63 -18.50 6.17
CA GLY A 114 14.61 -19.14 5.34
C GLY A 114 13.18 -18.87 5.77
N ARG A 115 12.91 -17.84 6.61
CA ARG A 115 11.57 -17.40 7.01
C ARG A 115 11.14 -16.16 6.24
N CYS A 116 9.85 -15.95 6.05
CA CYS A 116 9.32 -14.69 5.51
C CYS A 116 9.31 -13.62 6.62
N HIS A 117 10.02 -12.52 6.43
CA HIS A 117 10.14 -11.46 7.42
C HIS A 117 9.21 -10.29 7.08
N LEU A 118 8.52 -9.77 8.09
CA LEU A 118 7.67 -8.58 7.99
C LEU A 118 8.09 -7.58 9.06
N THR A 119 8.50 -6.37 8.68
CA THR A 119 8.72 -5.26 9.62
C THR A 119 7.63 -4.22 9.43
N VAL A 120 6.82 -4.00 10.48
CA VAL A 120 5.78 -2.95 10.45
C VAL A 120 6.42 -1.58 10.26
N ALA A 121 5.83 -0.75 9.40
CA ALA A 121 6.32 0.61 9.17
C ALA A 121 5.89 1.57 10.28
N ASN A 122 6.74 2.53 10.64
CA ASN A 122 6.42 3.48 11.72
C ASN A 122 5.54 4.65 11.28
N LEU A 123 5.57 5.01 9.99
CA LEU A 123 4.79 6.09 9.38
C LEU A 123 4.91 7.42 10.12
N VAL A 124 6.06 7.65 10.77
CA VAL A 124 6.23 8.72 11.76
C VAL A 124 6.19 10.12 11.14
N THR A 125 6.40 10.23 9.83
CA THR A 125 6.42 11.51 9.12
C THR A 125 5.05 12.21 9.12
N MET A 126 3.97 11.43 9.12
CA MET A 126 2.60 11.96 9.09
C MET A 126 1.88 11.63 10.40
N PRO A 127 1.49 12.63 11.22
CA PRO A 127 0.90 12.38 12.54
C PRO A 127 -0.29 11.41 12.55
N HIS A 128 -1.23 11.57 11.61
CA HIS A 128 -2.40 10.70 11.47
C HIS A 128 -2.09 9.25 11.08
N ARG A 129 -0.86 8.99 10.60
CA ARG A 129 -0.37 7.66 10.26
C ARG A 129 0.57 7.07 11.31
N SER A 130 1.25 7.92 12.06
CA SER A 130 2.27 7.53 13.04
C SER A 130 1.76 6.62 14.17
N HIS A 131 0.44 6.53 14.36
CA HIS A 131 -0.23 5.67 15.34
C HIS A 131 -0.88 4.43 14.73
N GLU A 132 -0.71 4.17 13.43
CA GLU A 132 -1.22 2.97 12.76
C GLU A 132 -0.51 1.69 13.25
N TRP A 133 0.82 1.78 13.44
CA TRP A 133 1.69 0.61 13.58
C TRP A 133 1.30 -0.38 14.70
N PRO A 134 0.77 0.02 15.88
CA PRO A 134 0.46 -0.96 16.92
C PRO A 134 -0.67 -1.90 16.52
N HIS A 135 -1.72 -1.37 15.88
CA HIS A 135 -2.84 -2.18 15.40
C HIS A 135 -2.43 -3.00 14.17
N THR A 136 -1.61 -2.44 13.27
CA THR A 136 -1.01 -3.21 12.18
C THR A 136 -0.17 -4.37 12.71
N LEU A 137 0.70 -4.14 13.70
CA LEU A 137 1.53 -5.18 14.30
C LEU A 137 0.70 -6.29 14.95
N ALA A 138 -0.40 -5.94 15.62
CA ALA A 138 -1.32 -6.92 16.18
C ALA A 138 -1.93 -7.81 15.09
N GLN A 139 -2.39 -7.21 13.99
CA GLN A 139 -2.94 -7.95 12.84
C GLN A 139 -1.89 -8.84 12.18
N LEU A 140 -0.68 -8.33 11.90
CA LEU A 140 0.36 -9.13 11.24
C LEU A 140 0.83 -10.29 12.13
N LYS A 141 0.97 -10.09 13.44
CA LYS A 141 1.32 -11.18 14.37
C LYS A 141 0.27 -12.29 14.39
N LEU A 142 -1.00 -11.94 14.17
CA LEU A 142 -2.08 -12.91 14.11
C LEU A 142 -2.10 -13.63 12.76
N ALA A 143 -2.12 -12.86 11.65
CA ALA A 143 -2.17 -13.39 10.30
C ALA A 143 -0.98 -14.29 9.94
N PHE A 144 0.19 -13.97 10.48
CA PHE A 144 1.48 -14.61 10.17
C PHE A 144 2.08 -15.27 11.43
N ALA A 145 1.25 -15.94 12.23
CA ALA A 145 1.68 -16.61 13.47
C ALA A 145 2.48 -17.90 13.24
N HIS A 146 2.40 -18.50 12.06
CA HIS A 146 3.10 -19.75 11.72
C HIS A 146 4.63 -19.56 11.74
N ASP A 147 5.38 -20.62 12.06
CA ASP A 147 6.85 -20.57 12.19
C ASP A 147 7.59 -20.18 10.91
N ALA A 148 6.93 -20.26 9.76
CA ALA A 148 7.42 -19.77 8.47
C ALA A 148 7.64 -18.25 8.45
N PHE A 149 7.16 -17.51 9.46
CA PHE A 149 7.21 -16.05 9.51
C PHE A 149 7.99 -15.50 10.70
N ARG A 150 8.47 -14.27 10.53
CA ARG A 150 9.02 -13.41 11.58
C ARG A 150 8.46 -12.01 11.45
N VAL A 151 7.59 -11.63 12.40
CA VAL A 151 6.98 -10.30 12.44
C VAL A 151 7.69 -9.42 13.46
N HIS A 152 8.22 -8.30 12.99
CA HIS A 152 9.02 -7.34 13.75
C HIS A 152 8.24 -6.06 14.05
N GLY A 153 8.55 -5.42 15.19
CA GLY A 153 8.07 -4.07 15.50
C GLY A 153 8.71 -3.00 14.62
N PRO A 154 8.28 -1.73 14.72
CA PRO A 154 8.75 -0.67 13.84
C PRO A 154 10.24 -0.34 13.97
N VAL A 155 10.79 0.34 12.95
CA VAL A 155 12.04 1.10 13.09
C VAL A 155 11.78 2.26 14.08
N PRO A 156 12.68 2.52 15.04
CA PRO A 156 12.49 3.63 15.99
C PRO A 156 12.63 5.00 15.32
N ALA A 157 11.90 5.98 15.84
CA ALA A 157 12.09 7.39 15.50
C ALA A 157 13.54 7.84 15.79
N PRO A 158 14.08 8.83 15.07
CA PRO A 158 13.41 9.70 14.10
C PRO A 158 13.42 9.17 12.66
N PHE A 159 13.84 7.94 12.40
CA PHE A 159 13.98 7.42 11.04
C PHE A 159 12.64 7.03 10.45
N GLY A 160 12.10 7.86 9.56
CA GLY A 160 10.83 7.59 8.87
C GLY A 160 10.87 6.34 7.98
N ASP A 161 9.84 5.50 8.14
CA ASP A 161 9.64 4.27 7.39
C ASP A 161 8.20 4.18 6.89
N GLU A 162 8.02 4.07 5.58
CA GLU A 162 6.74 4.01 4.87
C GLU A 162 6.49 2.64 4.24
N GLY A 163 7.27 1.62 4.61
CA GLY A 163 6.98 0.23 4.30
C GLY A 163 7.13 -0.15 2.82
N ALA A 164 6.32 -1.09 2.38
CA ALA A 164 6.40 -1.67 1.03
C ALA A 164 6.10 -0.68 -0.12
N ALA A 165 5.50 0.49 0.14
CA ALA A 165 5.35 1.54 -0.86
C ALA A 165 6.70 2.09 -1.37
N ASN A 166 7.78 1.90 -0.60
CA ASN A 166 9.16 2.21 -0.97
C ASN A 166 10.03 0.97 -1.16
N HIS A 167 9.41 -0.18 -1.38
CA HIS A 167 10.09 -1.46 -1.57
C HIS A 167 9.67 -2.12 -2.88
N MET A 168 10.65 -2.64 -3.60
CA MET A 168 10.44 -3.46 -4.78
C MET A 168 11.24 -4.74 -4.65
N ARG A 169 10.71 -5.82 -5.24
CA ARG A 169 11.38 -7.10 -5.33
C ARG A 169 11.31 -7.60 -6.76
N LEU A 170 12.45 -7.97 -7.31
CA LEU A 170 12.54 -8.66 -8.61
C LEU A 170 13.10 -10.07 -8.43
N ALA A 171 12.53 -11.04 -9.14
CA ALA A 171 13.02 -12.42 -9.14
C ALA A 171 12.57 -13.14 -10.43
N PRO A 172 13.28 -14.18 -10.87
CA PRO A 172 12.85 -15.01 -12.01
C PRO A 172 11.44 -15.60 -11.82
N ASP A 173 11.13 -16.00 -10.59
CA ASP A 173 9.80 -16.39 -10.12
C ASP A 173 9.66 -16.05 -8.62
N HIS A 174 8.44 -16.05 -8.10
CA HIS A 174 8.18 -15.70 -6.70
C HIS A 174 8.88 -16.65 -5.69
N GLY A 175 9.10 -17.92 -6.06
CA GLY A 175 9.73 -18.91 -5.20
C GLY A 175 11.26 -18.86 -5.18
N ALA A 176 11.88 -18.17 -6.14
CA ALA A 176 13.32 -18.04 -6.27
C ALA A 176 13.89 -16.87 -5.44
N PRO A 177 15.19 -16.90 -5.09
CA PRO A 177 15.87 -15.74 -4.51
C PRO A 177 15.75 -14.51 -5.43
N GLY A 178 15.44 -13.36 -4.84
CA GLY A 178 15.18 -12.10 -5.51
C GLY A 178 16.25 -11.02 -5.23
N VAL A 179 16.12 -9.89 -5.89
CA VAL A 179 16.82 -8.65 -5.58
C VAL A 179 15.83 -7.72 -4.88
N GLU A 180 16.15 -7.36 -3.64
CA GLU A 180 15.36 -6.47 -2.80
C GLU A 180 15.85 -5.03 -3.02
N ILE A 181 14.93 -4.11 -3.31
CA ILE A 181 15.26 -2.73 -3.68
C ILE A 181 14.51 -1.81 -2.74
N PHE A 182 15.28 -1.10 -1.92
CA PHE A 182 14.77 -0.12 -0.99
C PHE A 182 14.98 1.27 -1.55
N VAL A 183 13.89 1.98 -1.77
CA VAL A 183 13.92 3.35 -2.30
C VAL A 183 13.82 4.34 -1.14
N TYR A 184 14.61 5.39 -1.12
CA TYR A 184 14.56 6.42 -0.07
C TYR A 184 14.60 7.83 -0.66
N GLY A 185 14.14 8.82 0.11
CA GLY A 185 14.24 10.23 -0.25
C GLY A 185 15.35 10.93 0.54
N VAL A 186 15.85 12.03 0.00
CA VAL A 186 16.72 12.98 0.72
C VAL A 186 15.93 14.28 0.92
N SER A 187 15.98 14.83 2.13
CA SER A 187 15.30 16.08 2.45
C SER A 187 15.99 17.26 1.77
N GLY A 188 15.23 18.30 1.40
CA GLY A 188 15.78 19.50 0.73
C GLY A 188 14.83 20.13 -0.27
N GLY A 189 13.79 19.41 -0.70
CA GLY A 189 12.74 19.88 -1.60
C GLY A 189 11.51 20.46 -0.87
N PRO A 190 10.47 20.86 -1.64
CA PRO A 190 9.25 21.49 -1.10
C PRO A 190 8.35 20.53 -0.29
N PHE A 191 8.57 19.22 -0.41
CA PHE A 191 7.82 18.19 0.30
C PHE A 191 8.75 17.30 1.14
N PRO A 192 8.26 16.72 2.25
CA PRO A 192 9.09 15.91 3.14
C PRO A 192 9.49 14.59 2.47
N ALA A 193 10.76 14.22 2.60
CA ALA A 193 11.22 12.86 2.30
C ALA A 193 10.79 11.93 3.44
N ARG A 194 9.73 11.13 3.20
CA ARG A 194 9.11 10.30 4.25
C ARG A 194 9.89 9.03 4.58
N GLN A 195 10.60 8.47 3.61
CA GLN A 195 11.43 7.28 3.78
C GLN A 195 12.89 7.66 3.99
N HIS A 196 13.45 7.25 5.13
CA HIS A 196 14.84 7.49 5.48
C HIS A 196 15.72 6.28 5.12
N ARG A 197 16.89 6.50 4.53
CA ARG A 197 17.85 5.42 4.18
C ARG A 197 18.17 4.51 5.37
N GLN A 198 18.46 5.09 6.53
CA GLN A 198 18.73 4.33 7.76
C GLN A 198 17.58 3.40 8.17
N ALA A 199 16.32 3.77 7.91
CA ALA A 199 15.18 2.89 8.18
C ALA A 199 15.21 1.68 7.24
N SER A 200 15.38 1.94 5.95
CA SER A 200 15.51 0.90 4.93
C SER A 200 16.65 -0.08 5.23
N GLU A 201 17.84 0.42 5.55
CA GLU A 201 18.98 -0.43 5.91
C GLU A 201 18.75 -1.21 7.21
N THR A 202 17.97 -0.66 8.15
CA THR A 202 17.60 -1.35 9.39
C THR A 202 16.67 -2.52 9.13
N VAL A 203 15.68 -2.33 8.25
CA VAL A 203 14.79 -3.42 7.80
C VAL A 203 15.61 -4.51 7.11
N ALA A 204 16.48 -4.14 6.15
CA ALA A 204 17.33 -5.11 5.44
C ALA A 204 18.21 -5.94 6.39
N ARG A 205 18.87 -5.29 7.36
CA ARG A 205 19.67 -5.99 8.40
C ARG A 205 18.81 -6.92 9.25
N ARG A 206 17.62 -6.47 9.66
CA ARG A 206 16.69 -7.26 10.49
C ARG A 206 16.12 -8.47 9.74
N HIS A 207 15.97 -8.34 8.42
CA HIS A 207 15.52 -9.42 7.54
C HIS A 207 16.66 -10.37 7.17
N GLY A 208 17.92 -10.02 7.46
CA GLY A 208 19.08 -10.85 7.15
C GLY A 208 19.27 -11.02 5.65
N LEU A 209 19.03 -9.96 4.88
CA LEU A 209 19.15 -9.97 3.42
C LEU A 209 20.60 -10.05 2.98
N ASP A 210 20.84 -10.71 1.84
CA ASP A 210 22.15 -10.74 1.19
C ASP A 210 22.51 -9.33 0.67
N PRO A 211 23.62 -8.72 1.13
CA PRO A 211 24.06 -7.41 0.64
C PRO A 211 24.34 -7.38 -0.87
N ALA A 212 24.72 -8.51 -1.49
CA ALA A 212 24.94 -8.59 -2.93
C ALA A 212 23.64 -8.54 -3.75
N ARG A 213 22.49 -8.73 -3.09
CA ARG A 213 21.14 -8.74 -3.69
C ARG A 213 20.21 -7.71 -3.04
N THR A 214 20.78 -6.72 -2.35
CA THR A 214 20.03 -5.65 -1.70
C THR A 214 20.52 -4.30 -2.21
N LEU A 215 19.64 -3.53 -2.85
CA LEU A 215 19.97 -2.23 -3.42
C LEU A 215 19.27 -1.10 -2.66
N PHE A 216 19.99 -0.01 -2.40
CA PHE A 216 19.45 1.20 -1.78
C PHE A 216 19.49 2.34 -2.79
N VAL A 217 18.31 2.74 -3.27
CA VAL A 217 18.18 3.66 -4.42
C VAL A 217 17.55 4.97 -3.95
N GLN A 218 18.17 6.08 -4.31
CA GLN A 218 17.59 7.39 -4.02
C GLN A 218 16.51 7.72 -5.08
N GLN A 219 15.31 8.06 -4.61
CA GLN A 219 14.25 8.61 -5.44
C GLN A 219 14.66 10.00 -5.96
N SER A 220 14.26 10.33 -7.18
CA SER A 220 14.50 11.64 -7.76
C SER A 220 13.86 12.76 -6.91
N GLU A 221 14.63 13.79 -6.60
CA GLU A 221 14.11 15.00 -5.94
C GLU A 221 13.01 15.66 -6.77
N GLY A 222 13.14 15.64 -8.10
CA GLY A 222 12.13 16.13 -9.03
C GLY A 222 10.83 15.32 -8.97
N ALA A 223 10.91 13.99 -8.80
CA ALA A 223 9.74 13.13 -8.62
C ALA A 223 9.01 13.46 -7.32
N ILE A 224 9.75 13.56 -6.20
CA ILE A 224 9.18 13.92 -4.89
C ILE A 224 8.53 15.30 -4.98
N ALA A 225 9.23 16.29 -5.54
CA ALA A 225 8.72 17.65 -5.70
C ALA A 225 7.46 17.75 -6.59
N ALA A 226 7.27 16.81 -7.52
CA ALA A 226 6.06 16.72 -8.34
C ALA A 226 4.88 16.03 -7.64
N GLY A 227 5.08 15.49 -6.42
CA GLY A 227 4.05 14.82 -5.64
C GLY A 227 4.19 13.30 -5.53
N ALA A 228 5.30 12.71 -5.98
CA ALA A 228 5.60 11.29 -5.75
C ALA A 228 6.14 11.07 -4.33
N PHE A 229 5.25 11.13 -3.33
CA PHE A 229 5.62 11.00 -1.91
C PHE A 229 6.08 9.59 -1.50
N HIS A 230 5.82 8.59 -2.36
CA HIS A 230 6.31 7.20 -2.27
C HIS A 230 6.81 6.73 -3.64
N ASN A 231 7.66 5.70 -3.67
CA ASN A 231 8.18 5.12 -4.90
C ASN A 231 7.09 4.48 -5.78
N ASP A 232 6.10 3.84 -5.17
CA ASP A 232 4.98 3.20 -5.86
C ASP A 232 4.05 4.18 -6.62
N VAL A 233 4.35 5.48 -6.62
CA VAL A 233 3.71 6.48 -7.48
C VAL A 233 4.47 6.68 -8.80
N VAL A 234 5.73 6.24 -8.89
CA VAL A 234 6.62 6.43 -10.07
C VAL A 234 7.32 5.17 -10.55
N ALA A 235 7.30 4.07 -9.78
CA ALA A 235 7.82 2.78 -10.20
C ALA A 235 7.14 1.60 -9.47
N VAL A 236 7.00 0.48 -10.17
CA VAL A 236 6.52 -0.80 -9.63
C VAL A 236 7.29 -1.95 -10.28
N ALA A 237 7.51 -3.03 -9.53
CA ALA A 237 8.21 -4.21 -10.04
C ALA A 237 7.47 -5.50 -9.70
N ASN A 238 7.57 -6.50 -10.56
CA ASN A 238 7.05 -7.84 -10.34
C ASN A 238 7.76 -8.83 -11.26
N GLY A 239 8.12 -10.01 -10.74
CA GLY A 239 8.91 -10.99 -11.47
C GLY A 239 10.21 -10.35 -12.00
N CYS A 240 10.43 -10.47 -13.31
CA CYS A 240 11.58 -9.86 -13.98
C CYS A 240 11.37 -8.41 -14.41
N ILE A 241 10.19 -7.83 -14.23
CA ILE A 241 9.84 -6.53 -14.81
C ILE A 241 10.03 -5.43 -13.78
N LEU A 242 10.81 -4.41 -14.12
CA LEU A 242 10.78 -3.09 -13.50
C LEU A 242 10.03 -2.14 -14.41
N PHE A 243 8.88 -1.63 -13.98
CA PHE A 243 8.09 -0.63 -14.70
C PHE A 243 8.25 0.73 -14.00
N ALA A 244 8.91 1.69 -14.65
CA ALA A 244 9.27 2.96 -14.01
C ALA A 244 9.17 4.16 -14.96
N HIS A 245 8.90 5.34 -14.40
CA HIS A 245 9.06 6.60 -15.12
C HIS A 245 10.54 6.93 -15.29
N GLU A 246 10.95 7.52 -16.42
CA GLU A 246 12.36 7.84 -16.68
C GLU A 246 12.97 8.82 -15.67
N GLN A 247 12.13 9.52 -14.90
CA GLN A 247 12.51 10.50 -13.87
C GLN A 247 12.31 9.95 -12.43
N ALA A 248 12.10 8.64 -12.24
CA ALA A 248 11.80 8.06 -10.93
C ALA A 248 12.99 8.10 -9.95
N PHE A 249 14.22 7.90 -10.43
CA PHE A 249 15.42 7.71 -9.61
C PHE A 249 16.45 8.81 -9.87
N ALA A 250 17.21 9.20 -8.83
CA ALA A 250 18.21 10.27 -8.93
C ALA A 250 19.43 9.89 -9.81
N ASP A 251 19.86 8.63 -9.74
CA ASP A 251 20.97 8.06 -10.51
C ASP A 251 20.50 6.75 -11.17
N LYS A 252 19.61 6.88 -12.16
CA LYS A 252 18.96 5.73 -12.80
C LYS A 252 19.94 4.83 -13.54
N ASP A 253 20.97 5.40 -14.16
CA ASP A 253 21.92 4.64 -14.97
C ASP A 253 22.76 3.72 -14.09
N ARG A 254 23.25 4.23 -12.95
CA ARG A 254 23.95 3.40 -11.96
C ARG A 254 23.03 2.33 -11.39
N PHE A 255 21.80 2.70 -10.99
CA PHE A 255 20.84 1.74 -10.47
C PHE A 255 20.53 0.62 -11.47
N TYR A 256 20.27 0.94 -12.74
CA TYR A 256 19.99 -0.06 -13.77
C TYR A 256 21.21 -0.95 -14.06
N ALA A 257 22.43 -0.42 -13.98
CA ALA A 257 23.65 -1.20 -14.12
C ALA A 257 23.82 -2.20 -12.96
N GLU A 258 23.67 -1.73 -11.71
CA GLU A 258 23.72 -2.56 -10.50
C GLU A 258 22.63 -3.65 -10.54
N LEU A 259 21.41 -3.30 -10.95
CA LEU A 259 20.29 -4.23 -11.06
C LEU A 259 20.53 -5.30 -12.13
N ARG A 260 21.02 -4.93 -13.32
CA ARG A 260 21.39 -5.91 -14.37
C ARG A 260 22.55 -6.81 -13.95
N GLN A 261 23.47 -6.30 -13.13
CA GLN A 261 24.55 -7.12 -12.57
C GLN A 261 24.01 -8.14 -11.57
N ALA A 262 23.10 -7.73 -10.68
CA ALA A 262 22.50 -8.61 -9.68
C ALA A 262 21.47 -9.59 -10.28
N MET A 263 20.78 -9.18 -11.36
CA MET A 263 19.73 -9.96 -12.03
C MET A 263 19.75 -9.69 -13.55
N PRO A 264 20.56 -10.43 -14.33
CA PRO A 264 20.70 -10.23 -15.77
C PRO A 264 19.40 -10.41 -16.57
N GLN A 265 18.42 -11.13 -16.03
CA GLN A 265 17.11 -11.37 -16.67
C GLN A 265 16.15 -10.18 -16.54
N VAL A 266 16.53 -9.10 -15.86
CA VAL A 266 15.64 -7.95 -15.67
C VAL A 266 15.20 -7.32 -16.99
N GLU A 267 13.90 -7.09 -17.10
CA GLU A 267 13.26 -6.33 -18.17
C GLU A 267 12.84 -4.97 -17.62
N ILE A 268 13.55 -3.91 -18.04
CA ILE A 268 13.25 -2.55 -17.60
C ILE A 268 12.33 -1.90 -18.63
N VAL A 269 11.09 -1.66 -18.24
CA VAL A 269 10.09 -0.89 -19.00
C VAL A 269 10.11 0.54 -18.49
N GLU A 270 10.88 1.39 -19.17
CA GLU A 270 10.97 2.81 -18.85
C GLU A 270 9.97 3.63 -19.68
N VAL A 271 9.19 4.50 -19.01
CA VAL A 271 8.26 5.43 -19.66
C VAL A 271 8.95 6.79 -19.87
N PRO A 272 9.17 7.23 -21.12
CA PRO A 272 9.78 8.53 -21.38
C PRO A 272 8.82 9.67 -21.05
N ALA A 273 9.32 10.76 -20.45
CA ALA A 273 8.56 11.95 -20.12
C ALA A 273 8.00 12.66 -21.36
N ALA A 274 8.64 12.46 -22.51
CA ALA A 274 8.17 12.92 -23.81
C ALA A 274 6.87 12.24 -24.28
N GLN A 275 6.55 11.05 -23.76
CA GLN A 275 5.32 10.31 -24.08
C GLN A 275 4.26 10.44 -22.98
N VAL A 276 4.69 10.34 -21.72
CA VAL A 276 3.83 10.54 -20.54
C VAL A 276 4.59 11.45 -19.59
N SER A 277 4.10 12.67 -19.38
CA SER A 277 4.73 13.58 -18.43
C SER A 277 4.68 13.03 -17.00
N LEU A 278 5.63 13.41 -16.15
CA LEU A 278 5.61 13.05 -14.73
C LEU A 278 4.30 13.49 -14.05
N ALA A 279 3.77 14.66 -14.42
CA ALA A 279 2.51 15.16 -13.91
C ALA A 279 1.33 14.26 -14.32
N ASP A 280 1.29 13.78 -15.57
CA ASP A 280 0.26 12.84 -16.01
C ASP A 280 0.40 11.48 -15.33
N ALA A 281 1.61 10.96 -15.17
CA ALA A 281 1.86 9.71 -14.45
C ALA A 281 1.36 9.77 -12.99
N ILE A 282 1.64 10.88 -12.29
CA ILE A 282 1.20 11.11 -10.91
C ILE A 282 -0.32 11.32 -10.86
N ARG A 283 -0.90 12.08 -11.78
CA ARG A 283 -2.35 12.32 -11.81
C ARG A 283 -3.15 11.06 -12.09
N SER A 284 -2.64 10.21 -12.99
CA SER A 284 -3.33 8.99 -13.42
C SER A 284 -3.03 7.78 -12.54
N TYR A 285 -2.06 7.89 -11.63
CA TYR A 285 -1.55 6.77 -10.83
C TYR A 285 -1.06 5.60 -11.69
N LEU A 286 -0.41 5.89 -12.82
CA LEU A 286 0.08 4.87 -13.77
C LEU A 286 0.96 3.82 -13.08
N PHE A 287 1.89 4.26 -12.23
CA PHE A 287 2.81 3.36 -11.53
C PHE A 287 2.27 2.84 -10.19
N ASN A 288 1.17 3.41 -9.70
CA ASN A 288 0.44 2.85 -8.56
C ASN A 288 -0.55 1.74 -8.98
N ALA A 289 -0.31 1.16 -10.14
CA ALA A 289 -0.98 -0.06 -10.61
C ALA A 289 -0.44 -1.29 -9.88
N GLN A 290 -1.25 -2.35 -9.79
CA GLN A 290 -0.70 -3.66 -9.46
C GLN A 290 -0.09 -4.26 -10.73
N LEU A 291 1.23 -4.41 -10.78
CA LEU A 291 1.88 -5.29 -11.74
C LEU A 291 1.89 -6.71 -11.15
N VAL A 292 1.28 -7.67 -11.84
CA VAL A 292 1.04 -9.04 -11.35
C VAL A 292 1.37 -10.07 -12.42
N THR A 293 1.74 -11.28 -12.01
CA THR A 293 1.85 -12.45 -12.89
C THR A 293 0.54 -13.25 -12.81
N LEU A 294 -0.13 -13.44 -13.95
CA LEU A 294 -1.34 -14.25 -14.04
C LEU A 294 -1.01 -15.74 -13.99
N PRO A 295 -1.99 -16.62 -13.71
CA PRO A 295 -1.79 -18.07 -13.80
C PRO A 295 -1.33 -18.57 -15.18
N THR A 296 -1.57 -17.79 -16.24
CA THR A 296 -1.07 -18.05 -17.60
C THR A 296 0.43 -17.78 -17.76
N GLY A 297 1.07 -17.14 -16.78
CA GLY A 297 2.46 -16.67 -16.82
C GLY A 297 2.62 -15.26 -17.39
N GLU A 298 1.57 -14.68 -17.97
CA GLU A 298 1.60 -13.33 -18.52
C GLU A 298 1.58 -12.27 -17.41
N SER A 299 2.22 -11.13 -17.66
CA SER A 299 2.14 -9.98 -16.75
C SER A 299 0.96 -9.07 -17.10
N ALA A 300 0.23 -8.62 -16.08
CA ALA A 300 -0.90 -7.72 -16.19
C ALA A 300 -0.72 -6.48 -15.30
N LEU A 301 -1.27 -5.36 -15.76
CA LEU A 301 -1.45 -4.15 -14.94
C LEU A 301 -2.91 -4.02 -14.52
N ILE A 302 -3.16 -3.93 -13.22
CA ILE A 302 -4.44 -3.53 -12.64
C ILE A 302 -4.37 -2.06 -12.28
N LEU A 303 -5.09 -1.23 -13.04
CA LEU A 303 -4.98 0.22 -13.11
C LEU A 303 -6.25 0.91 -12.60
N PRO A 304 -6.15 2.10 -11.99
CA PRO A 304 -7.34 2.90 -11.71
C PRO A 304 -7.95 3.44 -13.01
N THR A 305 -9.24 3.75 -12.99
CA THR A 305 -9.96 4.33 -14.15
C THR A 305 -9.31 5.59 -14.72
N GLU A 306 -8.63 6.36 -13.86
CA GLU A 306 -7.93 7.61 -14.15
C GLU A 306 -6.77 7.42 -15.15
N ALA A 307 -6.20 6.21 -15.23
CA ALA A 307 -5.23 5.84 -16.26
C ALA A 307 -5.83 5.89 -17.67
N ARG A 308 -7.10 5.45 -17.81
CA ARG A 308 -7.84 5.54 -19.08
C ARG A 308 -8.32 6.96 -19.37
N GLU A 309 -8.69 7.70 -18.33
CA GLU A 309 -9.15 9.09 -18.44
C GLU A 309 -8.01 10.08 -18.77
N THR A 310 -6.75 9.62 -18.74
CA THR A 310 -5.56 10.40 -19.09
C THR A 310 -5.03 10.00 -20.47
N PRO A 311 -5.28 10.78 -21.55
CA PRO A 311 -5.06 10.33 -22.93
C PRO A 311 -3.62 9.93 -23.27
N ALA A 312 -2.62 10.63 -22.73
CA ALA A 312 -1.21 10.31 -22.95
C ALA A 312 -0.85 8.94 -22.34
N VAL A 313 -1.33 8.68 -21.13
CA VAL A 313 -1.14 7.43 -20.39
C VAL A 313 -1.83 6.27 -21.11
N TRP A 314 -3.10 6.43 -21.46
CA TRP A 314 -3.85 5.36 -22.12
C TRP A 314 -3.25 5.00 -23.49
N ARG A 315 -2.85 6.00 -24.27
CA ARG A 315 -2.18 5.78 -25.57
C ARG A 315 -0.86 5.03 -25.40
N TRP A 316 -0.08 5.38 -24.39
CA TRP A 316 1.17 4.67 -24.09
C TRP A 316 0.91 3.21 -23.72
N LEU A 317 -0.07 2.95 -22.85
CA LEU A 317 -0.47 1.61 -22.43
C LEU A 317 -0.96 0.75 -23.60
N GLU A 318 -1.84 1.28 -24.45
CA GLU A 318 -2.32 0.59 -25.65
C GLU A 318 -1.17 0.26 -26.61
N SER A 319 -0.27 1.22 -26.83
CA SER A 319 0.92 1.01 -27.69
C SER A 319 1.86 -0.04 -27.11
N HIS A 320 2.07 -0.05 -25.78
CA HIS A 320 2.92 -1.03 -25.10
C HIS A 320 2.36 -2.45 -25.25
N VAL A 321 1.06 -2.63 -24.97
CA VAL A 321 0.39 -3.94 -25.04
C VAL A 321 0.26 -4.45 -26.47
N ALA A 322 0.06 -3.56 -27.45
CA ALA A 322 0.08 -3.91 -28.87
C ALA A 322 1.47 -4.31 -29.38
N GLY A 323 2.53 -3.88 -28.70
CA GLY A 323 3.91 -4.26 -29.00
C GLY A 323 4.31 -5.63 -28.45
N ASN A 324 5.62 -5.87 -28.38
CA ASN A 324 6.21 -7.09 -27.81
C ASN A 324 6.77 -6.88 -26.39
N GLY A 325 6.26 -5.86 -25.68
CA GLY A 325 6.64 -5.59 -24.30
C GLY A 325 6.17 -6.69 -23.33
N PRO A 326 6.77 -6.79 -22.14
CA PRO A 326 6.52 -7.88 -21.21
C PRO A 326 5.17 -7.75 -20.48
N ILE A 327 4.53 -6.58 -20.51
CA ILE A 327 3.20 -6.35 -19.94
C ILE A 327 2.14 -6.60 -21.03
N ARG A 328 1.28 -7.60 -20.82
CA ARG A 328 0.40 -8.14 -21.87
C ARG A 328 -1.09 -7.84 -21.67
N LYS A 329 -1.51 -7.50 -20.45
CA LYS A 329 -2.93 -7.26 -20.12
C LYS A 329 -3.11 -6.01 -19.28
N LEU A 330 -4.20 -5.29 -19.54
CA LEU A 330 -4.66 -4.15 -18.74
C LEU A 330 -6.02 -4.51 -18.14
N GLU A 331 -6.17 -4.34 -16.84
CA GLU A 331 -7.43 -4.45 -16.10
C GLU A 331 -7.72 -3.11 -15.43
N LEU A 332 -8.95 -2.60 -15.54
CA LEU A 332 -9.33 -1.33 -14.93
C LEU A 332 -10.23 -1.58 -13.73
N VAL A 333 -9.95 -0.86 -12.64
CA VAL A 333 -10.74 -0.92 -11.40
C VAL A 333 -11.18 0.48 -10.98
N ASP A 334 -12.42 0.59 -10.50
CA ASP A 334 -12.92 1.83 -9.91
C ASP A 334 -12.60 1.85 -8.42
N VAL A 335 -11.64 2.70 -8.05
CA VAL A 335 -11.23 2.97 -6.67
C VAL A 335 -11.21 4.48 -6.39
N ARG A 336 -12.14 5.22 -7.02
CA ARG A 336 -12.16 6.70 -7.02
C ARG A 336 -12.15 7.32 -5.62
N GLU A 337 -12.81 6.73 -4.63
CA GLU A 337 -12.80 7.26 -3.26
C GLU A 337 -11.41 7.16 -2.60
N SER A 338 -10.66 6.09 -2.91
CA SER A 338 -9.27 5.96 -2.45
C SER A 338 -8.35 6.89 -3.24
N MET A 339 -8.55 6.98 -4.56
CA MET A 339 -7.81 7.90 -5.45
C MET A 339 -7.97 9.36 -5.04
N ALA A 340 -9.15 9.76 -4.55
CA ALA A 340 -9.41 11.11 -4.04
C ALA A 340 -8.53 11.48 -2.82
N ASN A 341 -8.11 10.50 -2.02
CA ASN A 341 -7.12 10.69 -0.95
C ASN A 341 -5.68 10.31 -1.36
N GLY A 342 -5.45 9.98 -2.63
CA GLY A 342 -4.12 9.65 -3.16
C GLY A 342 -3.68 8.21 -2.91
N GLY A 343 -4.59 7.24 -3.02
CA GLY A 343 -4.24 5.83 -3.05
C GLY A 343 -4.90 5.10 -4.21
N GLY A 344 -4.10 4.53 -5.11
CA GLY A 344 -4.58 3.69 -6.20
C GLY A 344 -4.57 2.20 -5.85
N PRO A 345 -4.66 1.33 -6.86
CA PRO A 345 -4.71 -0.13 -6.68
C PRO A 345 -3.54 -0.72 -5.88
N ALA A 346 -2.32 -0.21 -6.06
CA ALA A 346 -1.13 -0.68 -5.36
C ALA A 346 -1.09 -0.20 -3.91
N CYS A 347 -1.44 1.06 -3.63
CA CYS A 347 -1.48 1.60 -2.26
C CYS A 347 -2.37 0.75 -1.35
N LEU A 348 -3.49 0.25 -1.87
CA LEU A 348 -4.44 -0.56 -1.13
C LEU A 348 -3.91 -1.95 -0.74
N ARG A 349 -2.77 -2.42 -1.27
CA ARG A 349 -2.34 -3.82 -1.09
C ARG A 349 -0.89 -4.02 -0.66
N LEU A 350 -0.69 -4.85 0.36
CA LEU A 350 0.59 -5.41 0.76
C LEU A 350 0.84 -6.71 -0.01
N ARG A 351 2.00 -6.85 -0.65
CA ARG A 351 2.39 -8.11 -1.30
C ARG A 351 3.15 -9.00 -0.33
N VAL A 352 2.73 -10.26 -0.22
CA VAL A 352 3.40 -11.26 0.60
C VAL A 352 3.62 -12.51 -0.24
N VAL A 353 4.87 -12.89 -0.46
CA VAL A 353 5.19 -14.16 -1.12
C VAL A 353 5.36 -15.24 -0.07
N ALA A 354 4.41 -16.18 -0.03
CA ALA A 354 4.39 -17.26 0.94
C ALA A 354 3.56 -18.45 0.43
N ASP A 355 3.50 -19.53 1.21
CA ASP A 355 2.50 -20.57 1.04
C ASP A 355 1.18 -20.12 1.71
N PRO A 356 0.06 -20.00 0.98
CA PRO A 356 -1.24 -19.64 1.54
C PRO A 356 -1.66 -20.53 2.72
N ALA A 357 -1.24 -21.80 2.75
CA ALA A 357 -1.56 -22.73 3.82
C ALA A 357 -0.89 -22.39 5.17
N THR A 358 0.11 -21.50 5.16
CA THR A 358 0.82 -21.04 6.37
C THR A 358 0.25 -19.75 6.95
N ILE A 359 -0.71 -19.13 6.27
CA ILE A 359 -1.40 -17.91 6.71
C ILE A 359 -2.65 -18.29 7.49
N ASP A 360 -2.99 -17.50 8.51
CA ASP A 360 -4.27 -17.63 9.20
C ASP A 360 -5.41 -17.47 8.18
N PRO A 361 -6.24 -18.51 7.95
CA PRO A 361 -7.26 -18.47 6.92
C PRO A 361 -8.31 -17.39 7.17
N ARG A 362 -8.43 -16.81 8.38
CA ARG A 362 -9.28 -15.65 8.68
C ARG A 362 -8.87 -14.38 7.93
N PHE A 363 -7.63 -14.30 7.47
CA PHE A 363 -7.09 -13.17 6.68
C PHE A 363 -7.04 -13.45 5.18
N LEU A 364 -7.40 -14.65 4.72
CA LEU A 364 -7.59 -14.96 3.30
C LEU A 364 -9.04 -14.74 2.89
N VAL A 365 -9.27 -14.37 1.63
CA VAL A 365 -10.62 -14.11 1.11
C VAL A 365 -10.92 -14.90 -0.15
N ASP A 366 -12.17 -15.34 -0.26
CA ASP A 366 -12.79 -15.88 -1.46
C ASP A 366 -14.07 -15.09 -1.78
N ALA A 367 -14.81 -15.49 -2.82
CA ALA A 367 -16.04 -14.81 -3.21
C ALA A 367 -17.07 -14.77 -2.06
N THR A 368 -17.28 -15.90 -1.36
CA THR A 368 -18.26 -16.01 -0.27
C THR A 368 -17.91 -15.11 0.91
N ARG A 369 -16.64 -15.04 1.29
CA ARG A 369 -16.19 -14.14 2.36
C ARG A 369 -16.30 -12.68 1.95
N LEU A 370 -15.97 -12.34 0.71
CA LEU A 370 -16.16 -10.98 0.21
C LEU A 370 -17.63 -10.58 0.16
N ASP A 371 -18.55 -11.51 -0.14
CA ASP A 371 -20.00 -11.26 -0.07
C ASP A 371 -20.44 -10.97 1.37
N ARG A 372 -19.95 -11.75 2.33
CA ARG A 372 -20.22 -11.52 3.76
C ARG A 372 -19.71 -10.16 4.23
N ILE A 373 -18.47 -9.80 3.88
CA ILE A 373 -17.89 -8.49 4.22
C ILE A 373 -18.68 -7.36 3.55
N ALA A 374 -19.06 -7.51 2.27
CA ALA A 374 -19.85 -6.51 1.56
C ALA A 374 -21.23 -6.29 2.19
N SER A 375 -21.87 -7.35 2.71
CA SER A 375 -23.13 -7.24 3.44
C SER A 375 -22.98 -6.39 4.71
N ILE A 376 -21.92 -6.63 5.49
CA ILE A 376 -21.62 -5.87 6.71
C ILE A 376 -21.31 -4.41 6.36
N VAL A 377 -20.51 -4.15 5.32
CA VAL A 377 -20.24 -2.80 4.86
C VAL A 377 -21.55 -2.09 4.46
N THR A 378 -22.42 -2.77 3.73
CA THR A 378 -23.71 -2.21 3.30
C THR A 378 -24.61 -1.84 4.48
N GLU A 379 -24.62 -2.67 5.52
CA GLU A 379 -25.45 -2.46 6.71
C GLU A 379 -24.87 -1.39 7.65
N TYR A 380 -23.57 -1.43 7.92
CA TYR A 380 -22.96 -0.67 9.02
C TYR A 380 -22.14 0.56 8.58
N TRP A 381 -21.57 0.60 7.36
CA TRP A 381 -20.73 1.74 6.99
C TRP A 381 -21.57 3.00 6.78
N PRO A 382 -21.10 4.18 7.23
CA PRO A 382 -21.71 5.45 6.88
C PRO A 382 -21.72 5.65 5.36
N GLU A 383 -22.84 6.15 4.83
CA GLU A 383 -22.95 6.48 3.41
C GLU A 383 -22.17 7.75 3.06
N ARG A 384 -22.15 8.72 3.98
CA ARG A 384 -21.52 10.02 3.80
C ARG A 384 -20.91 10.51 5.11
N ILE A 385 -19.75 11.17 5.01
CA ILE A 385 -19.15 11.92 6.13
C ILE A 385 -18.70 13.28 5.57
N ALA A 386 -19.32 14.36 6.06
CA ALA A 386 -18.81 15.72 5.85
C ALA A 386 -17.75 16.05 6.91
N GLN A 387 -16.90 17.04 6.63
CA GLN A 387 -15.86 17.46 7.57
C GLN A 387 -16.44 17.94 8.91
N THR A 388 -17.63 18.55 8.90
CA THR A 388 -18.35 18.99 10.10
C THR A 388 -18.84 17.84 10.97
N ASP A 389 -19.00 16.64 10.40
CA ASP A 389 -19.55 15.47 11.09
C ASP A 389 -18.48 14.74 11.92
N ILE A 390 -17.19 15.06 11.72
CA ILE A 390 -16.06 14.44 12.42
C ILE A 390 -16.20 14.56 13.96
N ALA A 391 -16.85 15.62 14.45
CA ALA A 391 -17.09 15.82 15.88
C ALA A 391 -18.39 15.17 16.40
N ASP A 392 -19.23 14.57 15.55
CA ASP A 392 -20.52 14.00 15.94
C ASP A 392 -20.36 12.67 16.69
N ALA A 393 -20.77 12.65 17.96
CA ALA A 393 -20.75 11.45 18.80
C ALA A 393 -21.54 10.26 18.22
N ALA A 394 -22.64 10.52 17.50
CA ALA A 394 -23.41 9.46 16.86
C ALA A 394 -22.63 8.78 15.72
N LEU A 395 -21.86 9.56 14.95
CA LEU A 395 -20.96 9.04 13.93
C LEU A 395 -19.86 8.17 14.57
N LEU A 396 -19.23 8.64 15.66
CA LEU A 396 -18.19 7.88 16.36
C LEU A 396 -18.72 6.53 16.86
N GLY A 397 -19.91 6.52 17.46
CA GLY A 397 -20.57 5.29 17.88
C GLY A 397 -20.82 4.34 16.72
N ARG A 398 -21.28 4.85 15.57
CA ARG A 398 -21.49 4.05 14.36
C ARG A 398 -20.18 3.46 13.81
N ILE A 399 -19.10 4.22 13.81
CA ILE A 399 -17.77 3.75 13.37
C ILE A 399 -17.29 2.59 14.25
N GLY A 400 -17.45 2.71 15.57
CA GLY A 400 -17.11 1.65 16.52
C GLY A 400 -17.94 0.37 16.30
N LEU A 401 -19.27 0.52 16.19
CA LEU A 401 -20.19 -0.59 15.93
C LEU A 401 -19.89 -1.30 14.60
N ALA A 402 -19.62 -0.53 13.54
CA ALA A 402 -19.28 -1.06 12.22
C ALA A 402 -18.01 -1.92 12.25
N ARG A 403 -16.97 -1.44 12.95
CA ARG A 403 -15.74 -2.21 13.13
C ARG A 403 -15.97 -3.47 13.95
N ALA A 404 -16.71 -3.39 15.06
CA ALA A 404 -17.00 -4.54 15.92
C ALA A 404 -17.76 -5.63 15.15
N ALA A 405 -18.83 -5.27 14.43
CA ALA A 405 -19.61 -6.20 13.61
C ALA A 405 -18.76 -6.92 12.55
N LEU A 406 -17.81 -6.21 11.92
CA LEU A 406 -16.86 -6.81 10.99
C LEU A 406 -15.94 -7.83 11.68
N LEU A 407 -15.35 -7.48 12.82
CA LEU A 407 -14.43 -8.35 13.54
C LEU A 407 -15.12 -9.60 14.09
N GLU A 408 -16.34 -9.45 14.62
CA GLU A 408 -17.16 -10.58 15.07
C GLU A 408 -17.49 -11.52 13.90
N ALA A 409 -17.88 -10.97 12.75
CA ALA A 409 -18.20 -11.78 11.59
C ALA A 409 -16.98 -12.51 11.00
N LEU A 410 -15.78 -11.96 11.17
CA LEU A 410 -14.54 -12.60 10.71
C LEU A 410 -13.85 -13.43 11.79
N GLU A 411 -14.47 -13.59 12.97
CA GLU A 411 -13.92 -14.34 14.10
C GLU A 411 -12.56 -13.79 14.55
N LEU A 412 -12.41 -12.46 14.56
CA LEU A 412 -11.19 -11.71 14.89
C LEU A 412 -11.40 -10.76 16.08
N VAL A 413 -12.21 -11.19 17.04
CA VAL A 413 -12.60 -10.40 18.23
C VAL A 413 -11.41 -10.04 19.12
N GLU A 414 -10.31 -10.79 19.05
CA GLU A 414 -9.07 -10.46 19.76
C GLU A 414 -8.41 -9.14 19.30
N LEU A 415 -8.88 -8.57 18.19
CA LEU A 415 -8.47 -7.25 17.68
C LEU A 415 -9.40 -6.11 18.13
N ILE A 416 -10.47 -6.40 18.89
CA ILE A 416 -11.37 -5.37 19.42
C ILE A 416 -10.66 -4.58 20.53
N ASP A 417 -10.05 -5.29 21.48
CA ASP A 417 -9.48 -4.71 22.72
C ASP A 417 -7.99 -4.31 22.62
N ARG A 418 -7.40 -4.34 21.42
CA ARG A 418 -5.96 -4.15 21.18
C ARG A 418 -5.60 -2.84 20.52
#